data_AF-A0AAN6P3V7-F1
#
_entry.id   AF-A0AAN6P3V7-F1
#
_cell.length_a   1.000
_cell.length_b   1.000
_cell.length_c   1.000
_cell.angle_alpha   90.00
_cell.angle_beta   90.00
_cell.angle_gamma   90.00
#
_symmetry.space_group_name_H-M   'P 1'
#
loop_
_entity.id
_entity.type
_entity.pdbx_description
1 polymer ?
#
loop_
_entity_poly.entity_id
_entity_poly.type
_entity_poly.pdbx_seq_one_letter_code
_entity_poly.pdbx_strand_id
1 'polypeptide(L)'
;PNTEIGALLAKLKGLHERKMLQGKIAGYMDVLRGELELAAVYPGAAQDRLFEATYRHVTDGMSCEECGCDGELVPRARLQQGDGQTAVHFGLIASGDTVMKSGEDRDAIARKAGVIGFEMEGAGVWDNFPCVVIKGACDYADSHKTKAWQRYAAATVAACMKAFLGHWVPSVPGS
;
A
#
# COMPACT_ATOMS: atom_id res chain seq x y z
N PRO A 1 16.61 -3.07 -9.37
CA PRO A 1 16.55 -1.64 -9.80
C PRO A 1 17.89 -1.18 -10.39
N ASN A 2 17.87 -0.33 -11.42
CA ASN A 2 19.09 0.28 -11.95
C ASN A 2 19.64 1.37 -11.00
N THR A 3 20.84 1.88 -11.26
CA THR A 3 21.52 2.86 -10.40
C THR A 3 20.72 4.16 -10.24
N GLU A 4 20.07 4.64 -11.31
CA GLU A 4 19.27 5.86 -11.31
C GLU A 4 18.05 5.75 -10.39
N ILE A 5 17.29 4.65 -10.52
CA ILE A 5 16.17 4.31 -9.64
C ILE A 5 16.67 4.19 -8.20
N GLY A 6 17.78 3.50 -7.98
CA GLY A 6 18.38 3.33 -6.65
C GLY A 6 18.72 4.68 -5.99
N ALA A 7 19.34 5.59 -6.73
CA ALA A 7 19.69 6.93 -6.26
C ALA A 7 18.45 7.78 -5.92
N LEU A 8 17.43 7.76 -6.78
CA LEU A 8 16.18 8.48 -6.49
C LEU A 8 15.48 7.92 -5.25
N LEU A 9 15.37 6.60 -5.12
CA LEU A 9 14.77 5.97 -3.94
C LEU A 9 15.56 6.30 -2.67
N ALA A 10 16.89 6.34 -2.73
CA ALA A 10 17.73 6.75 -1.61
C ALA A 10 17.47 8.22 -1.22
N LYS A 11 17.35 9.13 -2.20
CA LYS A 11 16.99 10.53 -1.98
C LYS A 11 15.61 10.66 -1.32
N LEU A 12 14.59 9.98 -1.85
CA LEU A 12 13.22 10.04 -1.34
C LEU A 12 13.04 9.39 0.04
N LYS A 13 13.95 8.51 0.47
CA LYS A 13 14.00 8.00 1.84
C LYS A 13 14.46 9.06 2.86
N GLY A 14 15.15 10.12 2.41
CA GLY A 14 15.56 11.23 3.27
C GLY A 14 14.36 11.98 3.84
N LEU A 15 14.44 12.40 5.11
CA LEU A 15 13.31 13.00 5.84
C LEU A 15 12.69 14.20 5.13
N HIS A 16 13.52 15.11 4.62
CA HIS A 16 13.06 16.32 3.93
C HIS A 16 12.33 15.98 2.63
N GLU A 17 12.94 15.18 1.78
CA GLU A 17 12.38 14.76 0.48
C GLU A 17 11.10 13.94 0.66
N ARG A 18 11.06 13.05 1.68
CA ARG A 18 9.86 12.29 2.03
C ARG A 18 8.72 13.20 2.44
N LYS A 19 8.97 14.23 3.27
CA LYS A 19 7.95 15.21 3.64
C LYS A 19 7.44 15.99 2.42
N MET A 20 8.33 16.41 1.52
CA MET A 20 7.95 17.07 0.27
C MET A 20 7.09 16.18 -0.62
N LEU A 21 7.46 14.91 -0.77
CA LEU A 21 6.69 13.91 -1.50
C LEU A 21 5.28 13.74 -0.88
N GLN A 22 5.19 13.57 0.44
CA GLN A 22 3.92 13.45 1.15
C GLN A 22 3.04 14.69 1.00
N GLY A 23 3.63 15.90 1.03
CA GLY A 23 2.89 17.15 0.80
C GLY A 23 2.27 17.22 -0.60
N LYS A 24 3.02 16.83 -1.64
CA LYS A 24 2.50 16.74 -3.01
C LYS A 24 1.37 15.71 -3.12
N ILE A 25 1.55 14.54 -2.48
CA ILE A 25 0.52 13.50 -2.45
C ILE A 25 -0.77 14.03 -1.83
N ALA A 26 -0.68 14.73 -0.69
CA ALA A 26 -1.86 15.31 -0.04
C ALA A 26 -2.60 16.29 -0.98
N GLY A 27 -1.87 17.18 -1.65
CA GLY A 27 -2.47 18.11 -2.62
C GLY A 27 -3.15 17.41 -3.81
N TYR A 28 -2.55 16.35 -4.35
CA TYR A 28 -3.21 15.56 -5.40
C TYR A 28 -4.42 14.76 -4.88
N MET A 29 -4.37 14.29 -3.63
CA MET A 29 -5.51 13.63 -3.00
C MET A 29 -6.67 14.58 -2.76
N ASP A 30 -6.43 15.86 -2.49
CA ASP A 30 -7.50 16.87 -2.39
C ASP A 30 -8.25 17.02 -3.72
N VAL A 31 -7.52 17.03 -4.84
CA VAL A 31 -8.10 17.06 -6.19
C VAL A 31 -8.89 15.79 -6.46
N LEU A 32 -8.29 14.60 -6.26
CA LEU A 32 -8.93 13.32 -6.55
C LEU A 32 -10.15 13.04 -5.68
N ARG A 33 -10.18 13.55 -4.44
CA ARG A 33 -11.36 13.45 -3.55
C ARG A 33 -12.48 14.39 -3.95
N GLY A 34 -12.18 15.50 -4.63
CA GLY A 34 -13.18 16.39 -5.21
C GLY A 34 -13.91 15.79 -6.40
N GLU A 35 -13.32 14.78 -7.05
CA GLU A 35 -13.91 14.10 -8.21
C GLU A 35 -14.88 12.99 -7.76
N LEU A 36 -16.18 13.29 -7.79
CA LEU A 36 -17.23 12.41 -7.27
C LEU A 36 -17.26 11.04 -7.97
N GLU A 37 -16.91 10.99 -9.27
CA GLU A 37 -16.89 9.75 -10.05
C GLU A 37 -15.83 8.74 -9.56
N LEU A 38 -14.74 9.22 -8.97
CA LEU A 38 -13.68 8.34 -8.45
C LEU A 38 -14.09 7.67 -7.13
N ALA A 39 -15.02 8.26 -6.38
CA ALA A 39 -15.46 7.81 -5.07
C ALA A 39 -14.27 7.42 -4.15
N ALA A 40 -13.20 8.21 -4.20
CA ALA A 40 -11.95 8.00 -3.47
C ALA A 40 -12.02 8.46 -2.00
N VAL A 41 -13.13 8.15 -1.33
CA VAL A 41 -13.40 8.58 0.04
C VAL A 41 -12.54 7.77 1.01
N TYR A 42 -11.96 8.44 2.02
CA TYR A 42 -11.25 7.75 3.09
C TYR A 42 -12.24 6.85 3.87
N PRO A 43 -12.01 5.53 3.95
CA PRO A 43 -12.97 4.61 4.58
C PRO A 43 -13.16 4.81 6.09
N GLY A 44 -12.24 5.53 6.74
CA GLY A 44 -12.27 5.78 8.18
C GLY A 44 -11.47 4.77 9.00
N ALA A 45 -11.07 5.19 10.21
CA ALA A 45 -10.30 4.37 11.15
C ALA A 45 -11.01 3.06 11.53
N ALA A 46 -12.35 3.04 11.59
CA ALA A 46 -13.13 1.84 11.91
C ALA A 46 -13.02 0.73 10.84
N GLN A 47 -12.66 1.09 9.60
CA GLN A 47 -12.41 0.13 8.53
C GLN A 47 -10.96 -0.38 8.52
N ASP A 48 -10.09 0.13 9.40
CA ASP A 48 -8.72 -0.34 9.58
C ASP A 48 -8.64 -1.52 10.54
N ARG A 49 -9.09 -2.70 10.09
CA ARG A 49 -9.18 -3.91 10.93
C ARG A 49 -8.08 -4.89 10.56
N LEU A 50 -7.03 -4.94 11.37
CA LEU A 50 -6.04 -6.02 11.35
C LEU A 50 -6.32 -6.93 12.55
N PHE A 51 -6.70 -8.17 12.27
CA PHE A 51 -6.88 -9.17 13.31
C PHE A 51 -5.56 -9.82 13.70
N GLU A 52 -5.51 -10.41 14.89
CA GLU A 52 -4.43 -11.31 15.29
C GLU A 52 -4.21 -12.41 14.25
N ALA A 53 -2.94 -12.75 13.98
CA ALA A 53 -2.55 -13.58 12.84
C ALA A 53 -3.21 -14.98 12.85
N THR A 54 -3.52 -15.50 14.05
CA THR A 54 -4.14 -16.81 14.26
C THR A 54 -5.67 -16.81 14.09
N TYR A 55 -6.31 -15.63 14.07
CA TYR A 55 -7.74 -15.54 13.85
C TYR A 55 -8.03 -15.79 12.37
N ARG A 56 -8.90 -16.76 12.08
CA ARG A 56 -9.24 -17.16 10.71
C ARG A 56 -10.68 -16.80 10.40
N HIS A 57 -10.88 -16.22 9.23
CA HIS A 57 -12.22 -15.93 8.72
C HIS A 57 -12.99 -17.24 8.49
N VAL A 58 -14.25 -17.26 8.92
CA VAL A 58 -15.05 -18.50 9.00
C VAL A 58 -15.46 -19.01 7.62
N THR A 59 -15.85 -18.11 6.71
CA THR A 59 -16.39 -18.46 5.40
C THR A 59 -15.69 -17.68 4.30
N ASP A 60 -15.07 -18.35 3.33
CA ASP A 60 -14.44 -17.66 2.19
C ASP A 60 -15.52 -16.98 1.32
N GLY A 61 -15.23 -15.75 0.88
CA GLY A 61 -16.12 -14.97 0.02
C GLY A 61 -17.18 -14.13 0.73
N MET A 62 -17.41 -14.32 2.03
CA MET A 62 -18.25 -13.44 2.85
C MET A 62 -17.42 -12.34 3.51
N SER A 63 -18.04 -11.20 3.81
CA SER A 63 -17.39 -10.13 4.56
C SER A 63 -17.44 -10.40 6.07
N CYS A 64 -16.55 -9.73 6.81
CA CYS A 64 -16.52 -9.80 8.26
C CYS A 64 -17.81 -9.29 8.91
N GLU A 65 -18.51 -8.36 8.26
CA GLU A 65 -19.80 -7.84 8.71
C GLU A 65 -20.90 -8.91 8.55
N GLU A 66 -20.88 -9.67 7.46
CA GLU A 66 -21.83 -10.76 7.23
C GLU A 66 -21.58 -11.96 8.15
N CYS A 67 -20.30 -12.27 8.42
CA CYS A 67 -19.91 -13.36 9.30
C CYS A 67 -19.91 -13.00 10.79
N GLY A 68 -19.98 -11.71 11.14
CA GLY A 68 -19.92 -11.24 12.53
C GLY A 68 -18.55 -11.46 13.18
N CYS A 69 -17.45 -11.25 12.45
CA CYS A 69 -16.10 -11.45 12.98
C CYS A 69 -15.82 -10.56 14.21
N ASP A 70 -15.42 -11.21 15.30
CA ASP A 70 -15.25 -10.69 16.65
C ASP A 70 -13.84 -10.92 17.24
N GLY A 71 -12.88 -11.36 16.41
CA GLY A 71 -11.51 -11.59 16.84
C GLY A 71 -10.80 -10.34 17.34
N GLU A 72 -9.73 -10.56 18.12
CA GLU A 72 -8.92 -9.47 18.65
C GLU A 72 -8.20 -8.70 17.54
N LEU A 73 -8.21 -7.37 17.66
CA LEU A 73 -7.55 -6.47 16.73
C LEU A 73 -6.15 -6.09 17.24
N VAL A 74 -5.18 -6.13 16.34
CA VAL A 74 -3.81 -5.69 16.61
C VAL A 74 -3.80 -4.17 16.81
N PRO A 75 -3.25 -3.63 17.91
CA PRO A 75 -3.13 -2.19 18.12
C PRO A 75 -2.28 -1.48 17.05
N ARG A 76 -2.75 -0.35 16.54
CA ARG A 76 -2.09 0.41 15.46
C ARG A 76 -1.92 1.87 15.85
N ALA A 77 -0.68 2.29 16.12
CA ALA A 77 -0.37 3.68 16.51
C ALA A 77 -0.87 4.74 15.51
N ARG A 78 -0.92 4.41 14.21
CA ARG A 78 -1.43 5.33 13.17
C ARG A 78 -2.87 5.77 13.41
N LEU A 79 -3.69 4.92 14.03
CA LEU A 79 -5.10 5.21 14.30
C LEU A 79 -5.28 6.27 15.40
N GLN A 80 -4.22 6.55 16.17
CA GLN A 80 -4.21 7.60 17.18
C GLN A 80 -3.80 8.96 16.63
N GLN A 81 -3.29 9.04 15.39
CA GLN A 81 -2.70 10.25 14.81
C GLN A 81 -3.70 11.12 14.02
N GLY A 82 -4.99 10.76 14.00
CA GLY A 82 -6.04 11.46 13.26
C GLY A 82 -6.20 10.97 11.82
N ASP A 83 -7.31 11.38 11.18
CA ASP A 83 -7.71 10.88 9.87
C ASP A 83 -6.81 11.39 8.73
N GLY A 84 -6.54 10.49 7.78
CA GLY A 84 -6.17 10.87 6.41
C GLY A 84 -4.70 11.21 6.13
N GLN A 85 -3.77 10.99 7.06
CA GLN A 85 -2.35 11.21 6.75
C GLN A 85 -1.77 10.07 5.91
N THR A 86 -1.45 10.36 4.64
CA THR A 86 -0.85 9.37 3.74
C THR A 86 0.60 9.07 4.14
N ALA A 87 0.88 7.80 4.44
CA ALA A 87 2.22 7.31 4.69
C ALA A 87 2.82 6.65 3.45
N VAL A 88 4.08 6.98 3.14
CA VAL A 88 4.86 6.34 2.07
C VAL A 88 5.89 5.43 2.69
N HIS A 89 5.89 4.15 2.34
CA HIS A 89 6.85 3.16 2.83
C HIS A 89 7.75 2.67 1.69
N PHE A 90 9.02 2.44 1.99
CA PHE A 90 9.99 1.92 1.04
C PHE A 90 10.49 0.56 1.53
N GLY A 91 10.36 -0.47 0.70
CA GLY A 91 10.78 -1.82 1.05
C GLY A 91 10.47 -2.81 -0.06
N LEU A 92 10.75 -4.08 0.20
CA LEU A 92 10.46 -5.18 -0.71
C LEU A 92 8.98 -5.54 -0.61
N ILE A 93 8.36 -5.85 -1.74
CA ILE A 93 7.00 -6.38 -1.81
C ILE A 93 7.11 -7.83 -2.29
N ALA A 94 6.53 -8.77 -1.55
CA ALA A 94 6.41 -10.15 -2.00
C ALA A 94 5.36 -10.23 -3.11
N SER A 95 5.71 -10.92 -4.19
CA SER A 95 4.85 -11.15 -5.35
C SER A 95 4.53 -12.63 -5.48
N GLY A 96 3.28 -12.97 -5.76
CA GLY A 96 2.83 -14.35 -5.97
C GLY A 96 1.66 -14.43 -6.95
N ASP A 97 1.32 -15.63 -7.42
CA ASP A 97 0.20 -15.90 -8.34
C ASP A 97 -1.13 -16.17 -7.61
N THR A 98 -1.09 -16.26 -6.28
CA THR A 98 -2.24 -16.56 -5.42
C THR A 98 -2.43 -15.48 -4.35
N VAL A 99 -3.67 -15.30 -3.91
CA VAL A 99 -3.97 -14.33 -2.84
C VAL A 99 -3.42 -14.85 -1.53
N MET A 100 -2.59 -14.06 -0.85
CA MET A 100 -2.24 -14.32 0.55
C MET A 100 -3.49 -14.16 1.42
N LYS A 101 -3.92 -15.25 2.08
CA LYS A 101 -5.13 -15.30 2.93
C LYS A 101 -4.83 -15.84 4.34
N SER A 102 -3.58 -15.74 4.80
CA SER A 102 -3.11 -16.34 6.05
C SER A 102 -2.24 -15.36 6.80
N GLY A 103 -2.72 -14.88 7.95
CA GLY A 103 -1.96 -13.96 8.80
C GLY A 103 -0.65 -14.58 9.32
N GLU A 104 -0.67 -15.88 9.63
CA GLU A 104 0.50 -16.64 10.08
C GLU A 104 1.57 -16.71 8.98
N ASP A 105 1.19 -17.10 7.76
CA ASP A 105 2.12 -17.21 6.63
C ASP A 105 2.64 -15.82 6.22
N ARG A 106 1.77 -14.81 6.21
CA ARG A 106 2.14 -13.40 6.01
C ARG A 106 3.26 -13.00 6.96
N ASP A 107 3.08 -13.23 8.26
CA ASP A 107 4.06 -12.82 9.28
C ASP A 107 5.36 -13.62 9.18
N ALA A 108 5.26 -14.93 8.88
CA ALA A 108 6.43 -15.79 8.67
C ALA A 108 7.26 -15.34 7.45
N ILE A 109 6.60 -15.04 6.32
CA ILE A 109 7.26 -14.58 5.10
C ILE A 109 7.82 -13.17 5.29
N ALA A 110 7.05 -12.25 5.88
CA ALA A 110 7.52 -10.89 6.17
C ALA A 110 8.79 -10.90 7.02
N ARG A 111 8.83 -11.74 8.06
CA ARG A 111 10.01 -11.91 8.92
C ARG A 111 11.19 -12.54 8.18
N LYS A 112 10.95 -13.58 7.39
CA LYS A 112 12.00 -14.35 6.69
C LYS A 112 12.62 -13.56 5.54
N ALA A 113 11.79 -12.87 4.76
CA ALA A 113 12.20 -12.19 3.52
C ALA A 113 12.38 -10.67 3.68
N GLY A 114 11.99 -10.09 4.82
CA GLY A 114 12.07 -8.64 5.05
C GLY A 114 11.14 -7.83 4.14
N VAL A 115 10.01 -8.41 3.72
CA VAL A 115 9.01 -7.74 2.88
C VAL A 115 8.06 -6.91 3.72
N ILE A 116 7.58 -5.81 3.15
CA ILE A 116 6.67 -4.84 3.80
C ILE A 116 5.23 -4.93 3.27
N GLY A 117 4.99 -5.78 2.29
CA GLY A 117 3.68 -5.95 1.66
C GLY A 117 3.67 -7.16 0.73
N PHE A 118 2.46 -7.52 0.32
CA PHE A 118 2.17 -8.65 -0.55
C PHE A 118 1.31 -8.16 -1.71
N GLU A 119 1.54 -8.67 -2.91
CA GLU A 119 0.75 -8.35 -4.08
C GLU A 119 0.69 -9.55 -5.04
N MET A 120 -0.23 -9.50 -6.00
CA MET A 120 -0.50 -10.62 -6.92
C MET A 120 -0.36 -10.30 -8.41
N GLU A 121 -0.23 -9.03 -8.77
CA GLU A 121 -0.35 -8.57 -10.17
C GLU A 121 1.02 -8.43 -10.84
N GLY A 122 2.10 -8.50 -10.06
CA GLY A 122 3.46 -8.28 -10.51
C GLY A 122 4.25 -9.55 -10.80
N ALA A 123 3.71 -10.73 -10.52
CA ALA A 123 4.44 -11.99 -10.71
C ALA A 123 4.84 -12.13 -12.20
N GLY A 124 6.15 -12.10 -12.48
CA GLY A 124 6.72 -12.21 -13.82
C GLY A 124 6.82 -10.92 -14.65
N VAL A 125 6.27 -9.78 -14.20
CA VAL A 125 6.38 -8.50 -14.94
C VAL A 125 7.76 -7.85 -14.74
N TRP A 126 8.35 -8.04 -13.56
CA TRP A 126 9.54 -7.31 -13.12
C TRP A 126 10.87 -7.87 -13.66
N ASP A 127 10.87 -9.09 -14.19
CA ASP A 127 12.09 -9.76 -14.67
C ASP A 127 12.63 -9.15 -15.97
N ASN A 128 11.82 -8.32 -16.66
CA ASN A 128 12.11 -7.86 -18.01
C ASN A 128 12.56 -6.40 -18.10
N PHE A 129 12.29 -5.54 -17.10
CA PHE A 129 12.63 -4.10 -17.17
C PHE A 129 12.97 -3.49 -15.81
N PRO A 130 13.97 -2.57 -15.74
CA PRO A 130 14.20 -1.76 -14.56
C PRO A 130 12.96 -0.89 -14.26
N CYS A 131 12.32 -1.14 -13.11
CA CYS A 131 11.08 -0.47 -12.74
C CYS A 131 11.03 -0.17 -11.23
N VAL A 132 10.10 0.72 -10.88
CA VAL A 132 9.67 0.98 -9.49
C VAL A 132 8.21 0.61 -9.39
N VAL A 133 7.87 -0.12 -8.34
CA VAL A 133 6.48 -0.51 -8.05
C VAL A 133 5.94 0.43 -6.98
N ILE A 134 4.80 1.05 -7.26
CA ILE A 134 4.05 1.86 -6.29
C ILE A 134 2.71 1.17 -6.07
N LYS A 135 2.46 0.72 -4.84
CA LYS A 135 1.25 -0.02 -4.46
C LYS A 135 0.59 0.67 -3.26
N GLY A 136 -0.73 0.56 -3.20
CA GLY A 136 -1.56 1.06 -2.11
C GLY A 136 -2.06 -0.13 -1.31
N ALA A 137 -1.95 -0.06 0.01
CA ALA A 137 -2.51 -1.09 0.88
C ALA A 137 -4.05 -0.99 0.88
N CYS A 138 -4.73 -2.08 0.52
CA CYS A 138 -6.19 -2.17 0.54
C CYS A 138 -6.73 -3.32 1.41
N ASP A 139 -5.86 -4.21 1.87
CA ASP A 139 -6.12 -5.25 2.85
C ASP A 139 -4.83 -5.57 3.63
N TYR A 140 -4.93 -6.52 4.56
CA TYR A 140 -3.85 -6.92 5.44
C TYR A 140 -3.18 -8.25 5.06
N ALA A 141 -3.44 -8.77 3.86
CA ALA A 141 -2.96 -10.08 3.42
C ALA A 141 -3.25 -11.19 4.46
N ASP A 142 -4.41 -11.12 5.11
CA ASP A 142 -4.94 -12.14 5.99
C ASP A 142 -6.23 -12.72 5.39
N SER A 143 -6.95 -13.52 6.16
CA SER A 143 -8.22 -14.09 5.70
C SER A 143 -9.39 -13.09 5.66
N HIS A 144 -9.24 -11.87 6.18
CA HIS A 144 -10.33 -10.91 6.43
C HIS A 144 -10.37 -9.85 5.33
N LYS A 145 -10.97 -10.21 4.20
CA LYS A 145 -11.02 -9.32 3.04
C LYS A 145 -12.06 -8.21 3.19
N THR A 146 -11.68 -7.00 2.79
CA THR A 146 -12.59 -5.87 2.62
C THR A 146 -12.33 -5.18 1.29
N LYS A 147 -13.39 -4.68 0.64
CA LYS A 147 -13.29 -3.86 -0.58
C LYS A 147 -13.30 -2.36 -0.29
N ALA A 148 -13.53 -1.96 0.95
CA ALA A 148 -13.73 -0.56 1.33
C ALA A 148 -12.54 0.33 0.94
N TRP A 149 -11.32 -0.19 1.02
CA TRP A 149 -10.09 0.57 0.78
C TRP A 149 -9.67 0.66 -0.68
N GLN A 150 -10.22 -0.14 -1.60
CA GLN A 150 -9.66 -0.28 -2.95
C GLN A 150 -9.64 1.04 -3.74
N ARG A 151 -10.74 1.79 -3.72
CA ARG A 151 -10.83 3.09 -4.43
C ARG A 151 -9.90 4.14 -3.83
N TYR A 152 -9.89 4.25 -2.50
CA TYR A 152 -9.01 5.17 -1.79
C TYR A 152 -7.52 4.82 -2.00
N ALA A 153 -7.18 3.52 -1.95
CA ALA A 153 -5.83 3.03 -2.20
C ALA A 153 -5.39 3.30 -3.65
N ALA A 154 -6.26 3.07 -4.63
CA ALA A 154 -5.99 3.37 -6.03
C ALA A 154 -5.73 4.86 -6.27
N ALA A 155 -6.57 5.74 -5.71
CA ALA A 155 -6.36 7.19 -5.79
C ALA A 155 -5.05 7.62 -5.10
N THR A 156 -4.75 7.02 -3.93
CA THR A 156 -3.50 7.26 -3.21
C THR A 156 -2.27 6.86 -4.03
N VAL A 157 -2.33 5.73 -4.74
CA VAL A 157 -1.28 5.29 -5.67
C VAL A 157 -1.15 6.25 -6.84
N ALA A 158 -2.24 6.69 -7.45
CA ALA A 158 -2.21 7.65 -8.55
C ALA A 158 -1.58 8.98 -8.12
N ALA A 159 -1.96 9.51 -6.95
CA ALA A 159 -1.36 10.69 -6.35
C ALA A 159 0.13 10.49 -6.05
N CYS A 160 0.51 9.35 -5.47
CA CYS A 160 1.90 8.99 -5.20
C CYS A 160 2.73 8.87 -6.47
N MET A 161 2.21 8.23 -7.51
CA MET A 161 2.86 8.11 -8.80
C MET A 161 3.08 9.48 -9.44
N LYS A 162 2.06 10.35 -9.43
CA LYS A 162 2.18 11.71 -9.95
C LYS A 162 3.24 12.51 -9.20
N ALA A 163 3.25 12.42 -7.87
CA ALA A 163 4.25 13.08 -7.03
C ALA A 163 5.66 12.54 -7.30
N PHE A 164 5.82 11.21 -7.40
CA PHE A 164 7.08 10.54 -7.70
C PHE A 164 7.65 10.96 -9.05
N LEU A 165 6.83 11.01 -10.11
CA LEU A 165 7.25 11.45 -11.44
C LEU A 165 7.76 12.89 -11.45
N GLY A 166 7.26 13.75 -10.55
CA GLY A 166 7.79 15.11 -10.38
C GLY A 166 9.20 15.17 -9.77
N HIS A 167 9.73 14.06 -9.24
CA HIS A 167 11.13 13.92 -8.82
C HIS A 167 11.97 13.11 -9.81
N TRP A 168 11.33 12.45 -10.78
CA TRP A 168 12.02 11.67 -11.80
C TRP A 168 12.55 12.60 -12.88
N VAL A 169 13.87 12.68 -12.99
CA VAL A 169 14.56 13.34 -14.10
C VAL A 169 15.25 12.24 -14.88
N PRO A 170 14.70 11.78 -16.01
CA PRO A 170 15.35 10.76 -16.82
C PRO A 170 16.66 11.33 -17.37
N SER A 171 17.71 10.53 -17.32
CA SER A 171 18.92 10.80 -18.10
C SER A 171 18.52 10.80 -19.57
N VAL A 172 18.72 11.92 -20.28
CA VAL A 172 18.55 11.94 -21.73
C VAL A 172 19.67 11.09 -22.32
N PRO A 173 19.38 10.03 -23.10
CA PRO A 173 20.43 9.28 -23.76
C PRO A 173 21.08 10.18 -24.82
N GLY A 174 22.33 10.60 -24.60
CA GLY A 174 23.15 11.27 -25.61
C GLY A 174 23.78 12.62 -25.25
N SER A 175 24.26 12.82 -24.03
CA SER A 175 25.21 13.91 -23.72
C SER A 175 26.57 13.36 -23.33
#